data_AF-A0A2N1V3Y3-F1
#
_entry.id   AF-A0A2N1V3Y3-F1
#
_cell.length_a   1.000
_cell.length_b   1.000
_cell.length_c   1.000
_cell.angle_alpha   90.00
_cell.angle_beta   90.00
_cell.angle_gamma   90.00
#
_symmetry.space_group_name_H-M   'P 1'
#
loop_
_entity.id
_entity.type
_entity.pdbx_description
1 polymer ?
#
loop_
_entity_poly.entity_id
_entity_poly.type
_entity_poly.pdbx_seq_one_letter_code
_entity_poly.pdbx_strand_id
1 'polypeptide(L)'
;MKKIFLVFFLTISFVFSSEESYWIVFQGGIAATPSSSVKEMDELVEDKDIDEIRELLFSDDVALKGLSVNVLEILYEMNIIDLDSLVLNQIKRLYTSKEELKLLYGCDNFYSVTLEEYLNNDHGFRNTAKERYTNLIDEFYLNE
;
A
#
# COMPACT_ATOMS: atom_id res chain seq x y z
N MET A 1 40.19 43.23 -8.66
CA MET A 1 40.34 41.77 -8.67
C MET A 1 40.57 41.26 -7.26
N LYS A 2 39.54 40.68 -6.63
CA LYS A 2 39.64 39.80 -5.45
C LYS A 2 38.54 38.75 -5.62
N LYS A 3 38.94 37.50 -5.86
CA LYS A 3 38.04 36.34 -5.92
C LYS A 3 37.74 35.96 -4.47
N ILE A 4 36.48 36.01 -4.07
CA ILE A 4 36.02 35.41 -2.82
C ILE A 4 35.45 34.05 -3.22
N PHE A 5 36.22 33.00 -2.94
CA PHE A 5 35.75 31.62 -2.98
C PHE A 5 34.93 31.40 -1.71
N LEU A 6 33.61 31.32 -1.84
CA LEU A 6 32.72 30.96 -0.75
C LEU A 6 32.38 29.48 -0.91
N VAL A 7 33.23 28.65 -0.31
CA VAL A 7 32.92 27.24 -0.02
C VAL A 7 32.42 27.25 1.41
N PHE A 8 31.14 26.96 1.67
CA PHE A 8 30.76 26.43 2.97
C PHE A 8 29.47 25.60 2.88
N PHE A 9 29.69 24.29 3.06
CA PHE A 9 28.84 23.31 3.71
C PHE A 9 27.41 23.12 3.19
N LEU A 10 27.32 22.12 2.28
CA LEU A 10 26.27 21.12 2.29
C LEU A 10 26.01 20.65 3.73
N THR A 11 25.01 21.22 4.38
CA THR A 11 24.32 20.52 5.46
C THR A 11 23.50 19.43 4.77
N ILE A 12 24.11 18.25 4.67
CA ILE A 12 23.37 17.00 4.48
C ILE A 12 22.44 16.94 5.68
N SER A 13 21.20 17.37 5.48
CA SER A 13 20.11 17.06 6.39
C SER A 13 20.11 15.54 6.51
N PHE A 14 20.51 15.04 7.67
CA PHE A 14 20.24 13.67 8.07
C PHE A 14 18.74 13.47 7.89
N VAL A 15 18.36 12.83 6.77
CA VAL A 15 17.07 12.18 6.68
C VAL A 15 17.14 11.12 7.76
N PHE A 16 16.41 11.34 8.85
CA PHE A 16 16.04 10.30 9.76
C PHE A 16 15.39 9.23 8.90
N SER A 17 16.12 8.15 8.60
CA SER A 17 15.51 6.90 8.17
C SER A 17 14.72 6.43 9.38
N SER A 18 13.45 6.86 9.46
CA SER A 18 12.45 6.05 10.13
C SER A 18 12.57 4.68 9.48
N GLU A 19 12.75 3.63 10.28
CA GLU A 19 12.51 2.28 9.79
C GLU A 19 11.13 2.32 9.10
N GLU A 20 11.10 2.26 7.77
CA GLU A 20 9.84 2.21 7.03
C GLU A 20 9.16 0.91 7.46
N SER A 21 8.19 1.09 8.36
CA SER A 21 7.42 0.01 8.93
C SER A 21 6.42 -0.44 7.87
N TYR A 22 6.81 -1.37 7.01
CA TYR A 22 5.99 -2.04 5.98
C TYR A 22 4.88 -2.89 6.60
N TRP A 23 3.95 -2.24 7.31
CA TRP A 23 2.99 -2.91 8.18
C TRP A 23 1.59 -2.59 7.68
N ILE A 24 0.72 -3.61 7.62
CA ILE A 24 -0.70 -3.41 7.37
C ILE A 24 -1.44 -3.47 8.70
N VAL A 25 -2.07 -2.35 9.06
CA VAL A 25 -2.95 -2.24 10.22
C VAL A 25 -4.22 -1.55 9.75
N PHE A 26 -5.36 -2.26 9.74
CA PHE A 26 -6.63 -1.69 9.29
C PHE A 26 -7.45 -1.02 10.40
N GLN A 27 -7.09 -1.26 11.67
CA GLN A 27 -7.76 -0.89 12.94
C GLN A 27 -8.28 -2.13 13.71
N GLY A 28 -7.64 -2.46 14.83
CA GLY A 28 -8.12 -3.41 15.84
C GLY A 28 -8.52 -2.69 17.14
N GLY A 29 -9.82 -2.53 17.38
CA GLY A 29 -10.34 -1.93 18.62
C GLY A 29 -10.26 -0.40 18.72
N ILE A 30 -10.66 0.15 19.87
CA ILE A 30 -10.95 1.59 20.10
C ILE A 30 -9.72 2.52 19.91
N ALA A 31 -8.50 1.98 19.92
CA ALA A 31 -7.26 2.77 19.88
C ALA A 31 -6.27 2.41 18.77
N ALA A 32 -6.54 1.39 17.94
CA ALA A 32 -5.65 1.07 16.83
C ALA A 32 -5.81 2.11 15.72
N THR A 33 -4.70 2.74 15.35
CA THR A 33 -4.66 3.67 14.22
C THR A 33 -4.27 2.88 12.98
N PRO A 34 -4.89 3.12 11.81
CA PRO A 34 -4.43 2.51 10.58
C PRO A 34 -2.95 2.83 10.31
N SER A 35 -2.22 1.91 9.67
CA SER A 35 -0.83 2.15 9.30
C SER A 35 -0.72 3.23 8.22
N SER A 36 0.47 3.80 8.04
CA SER A 36 0.72 4.80 6.99
C SER A 36 0.32 4.28 5.62
N SER A 37 0.73 3.06 5.26
CA SER A 37 0.41 2.45 3.97
C SER A 37 -1.10 2.25 3.76
N VAL A 38 -1.86 1.96 4.83
CA VAL A 38 -3.32 1.85 4.74
C VAL A 38 -3.96 3.22 4.53
N LYS A 39 -3.54 4.24 5.30
CA LYS A 39 -4.06 5.61 5.16
C LYS A 39 -3.77 6.19 3.78
N GLU A 40 -2.55 5.98 3.29
CA GLU A 40 -2.14 6.42 1.96
C GLU A 40 -3.02 5.78 0.88
N MET A 41 -3.26 4.47 0.96
CA MET A 41 -4.15 3.80 0.02
C MET A 41 -5.61 4.27 0.16
N ASP A 42 -6.09 4.52 1.38
CA ASP A 42 -7.44 5.07 1.58
C ASP A 42 -7.58 6.44 0.90
N GLU A 43 -6.61 7.36 1.11
CA GLU A 43 -6.58 8.68 0.48
C GLU A 43 -6.58 8.59 -1.06
N LEU A 44 -5.78 7.69 -1.64
CA LEU A 44 -5.76 7.48 -3.10
C LEU A 44 -7.09 6.94 -3.65
N VAL A 45 -7.77 6.06 -2.91
CA VAL A 45 -9.08 5.55 -3.31
C VAL A 45 -10.14 6.66 -3.23
N GLU A 46 -10.13 7.45 -2.15
CA GLU A 46 -11.02 8.60 -1.95
C GLU A 46 -10.84 9.66 -3.06
N ASP A 47 -9.60 10.00 -3.40
CA ASP A 47 -9.24 10.98 -4.43
C ASP A 47 -9.39 10.45 -5.87
N LYS A 48 -9.70 9.15 -6.01
CA LYS A 48 -9.82 8.43 -7.29
C LYS A 48 -8.55 8.40 -8.12
N ASP A 49 -7.38 8.42 -7.49
CA ASP A 49 -6.08 8.43 -8.16
C ASP A 49 -5.61 7.02 -8.55
N ILE A 50 -6.27 6.45 -9.56
CA ILE A 50 -6.01 5.08 -10.04
C ILE A 50 -4.60 4.92 -10.62
N ASP A 51 -4.04 5.97 -11.21
CA ASP A 51 -2.72 5.89 -11.83
C ASP A 51 -1.63 5.73 -10.76
N GLU A 52 -1.70 6.48 -9.66
CA GLU A 52 -0.79 6.29 -8.52
C GLU A 52 -0.94 4.89 -7.91
N ILE A 53 -2.18 4.39 -7.75
CA ILE A 53 -2.43 3.03 -7.23
C ILE A 53 -1.76 1.96 -8.11
N ARG A 54 -1.73 2.15 -9.44
CA ARG A 54 -1.01 1.28 -10.38
C ARG A 54 0.50 1.37 -10.21
N GLU A 55 1.04 2.57 -10.01
CA GLU A 55 2.48 2.78 -9.78
C GLU A 55 2.96 2.10 -8.50
N LEU A 56 2.12 2.09 -7.44
CA LEU A 56 2.41 1.42 -6.18
C LEU A 56 2.59 -0.11 -6.28
N LEU A 57 2.18 -0.76 -7.37
CA LEU A 57 2.55 -2.15 -7.64
C LEU A 57 4.06 -2.37 -7.83
N PHE A 58 4.81 -1.30 -8.07
CA PHE A 58 6.25 -1.29 -8.34
C PHE A 58 7.07 -0.59 -7.25
N SER A 59 6.45 -0.14 -6.16
CA SER A 59 7.12 0.55 -5.06
C SER A 59 8.16 -0.33 -4.36
N ASP A 60 8.90 0.20 -3.38
CA ASP A 60 9.68 -0.64 -2.46
C ASP A 60 8.87 -1.03 -1.21
N ASP A 61 7.72 -0.37 -0.98
CA ASP A 61 6.80 -0.68 0.13
C ASP A 61 5.94 -1.92 -0.20
N VAL A 62 6.31 -3.04 0.43
CA VAL A 62 5.64 -4.34 0.28
C VAL A 62 4.18 -4.30 0.73
N ALA A 63 3.84 -3.47 1.74
CA ALA A 63 2.46 -3.29 2.18
C ALA A 63 1.64 -2.57 1.10
N LEU A 64 2.14 -1.47 0.54
CA LEU A 64 1.47 -0.76 -0.54
C LEU A 64 1.29 -1.65 -1.77
N LYS A 65 2.28 -2.45 -2.17
CA LYS A 65 2.12 -3.45 -3.25
C LYS A 65 0.93 -4.37 -3.01
N GLY A 66 0.85 -4.93 -1.80
CA GLY A 66 -0.22 -5.85 -1.42
C GLY A 66 -1.60 -5.18 -1.42
N LEU A 67 -1.69 -3.96 -0.90
CA LEU A 67 -2.94 -3.18 -0.90
C LEU A 67 -3.37 -2.81 -2.33
N SER A 68 -2.44 -2.34 -3.17
CA SER A 68 -2.69 -2.01 -4.58
C SER A 68 -3.25 -3.20 -5.36
N VAL A 69 -2.73 -4.42 -5.13
CA VAL A 69 -3.29 -5.63 -5.76
C VAL A 69 -4.76 -5.78 -5.41
N ASN A 70 -5.12 -5.69 -4.13
CA ASN A 70 -6.52 -5.86 -3.70
C ASN A 70 -7.43 -4.77 -4.31
N VAL A 71 -7.00 -3.50 -4.26
CA VAL A 71 -7.81 -2.37 -4.78
C VAL A 71 -8.02 -2.51 -6.29
N LEU A 72 -6.96 -2.78 -7.06
CA LEU A 72 -7.06 -2.90 -8.51
C LEU A 72 -7.88 -4.12 -8.93
N GLU A 73 -7.80 -5.24 -8.20
CA GLU A 73 -8.66 -6.39 -8.43
C GLU A 73 -10.13 -6.06 -8.21
N ILE A 74 -10.47 -5.36 -7.11
CA ILE A 74 -11.85 -4.96 -6.82
C ILE A 74 -12.38 -4.01 -7.90
N LEU A 75 -11.63 -2.97 -8.24
CA LEU A 75 -12.02 -2.02 -9.30
C LEU A 75 -12.23 -2.72 -10.64
N TYR A 76 -11.38 -3.69 -10.97
CA TYR A 76 -11.51 -4.49 -12.19
C TYR A 76 -12.72 -5.45 -12.14
N GLU A 77 -12.92 -6.17 -11.03
CA GLU A 77 -14.07 -7.07 -10.81
C GLU A 77 -15.41 -6.31 -10.87
N MET A 78 -15.42 -5.07 -10.40
CA MET A 78 -16.57 -4.16 -10.46
C MET A 78 -16.75 -3.47 -11.82
N ASN A 79 -15.87 -3.72 -12.79
CA ASN A 79 -15.86 -3.09 -14.12
C ASN A 79 -15.73 -1.56 -14.08
N ILE A 80 -15.05 -1.02 -13.07
CA ILE A 80 -14.77 0.43 -12.95
C ILE A 80 -13.55 0.81 -13.79
N ILE A 81 -12.57 -0.09 -13.87
CA ILE A 81 -11.34 0.11 -14.65
C ILE A 81 -11.04 -1.11 -15.52
N ASP A 82 -10.29 -0.88 -16.59
CA ASP A 82 -9.56 -1.92 -17.30
C ASP A 82 -8.11 -1.97 -16.80
N LEU A 83 -7.52 -3.18 -16.81
CA LEU A 83 -6.11 -3.40 -16.49
C LEU A 83 -5.36 -3.80 -17.75
N ASP A 84 -4.27 -3.09 -18.04
CA ASP A 84 -3.42 -3.43 -19.17
C ASP A 84 -2.54 -4.65 -18.89
N SER A 85 -1.81 -5.09 -19.92
CA SER A 85 -0.95 -6.26 -19.81
C SER A 85 0.24 -6.09 -18.86
N LEU A 86 0.75 -4.86 -18.67
CA LEU A 86 1.85 -4.60 -17.76
C LEU A 86 1.37 -4.78 -16.31
N VAL A 87 0.24 -4.16 -15.98
CA VAL A 87 -0.37 -4.24 -14.65
C VAL A 87 -0.78 -5.67 -14.31
N LEU A 88 -1.46 -6.37 -15.23
CA LEU A 88 -1.87 -7.77 -15.03
C LEU A 88 -0.66 -8.69 -14.80
N ASN A 89 0.41 -8.51 -15.57
CA ASN A 89 1.64 -9.30 -15.40
C ASN A 89 2.31 -9.00 -14.05
N GLN A 90 2.30 -7.75 -13.62
CA GLN A 90 2.85 -7.35 -12.33
C GLN A 90 2.05 -7.95 -11.18
N ILE A 91 0.72 -7.87 -11.20
CA ILE A 91 -0.15 -8.51 -10.21
C ILE A 91 0.16 -10.01 -10.14
N LYS A 92 0.20 -10.70 -11.29
CA LYS A 92 0.53 -12.13 -11.36
C LYS A 92 1.89 -12.46 -10.76
N ARG A 93 2.90 -11.61 -10.94
CA ARG A 93 4.23 -11.77 -10.31
C ARG A 93 4.13 -11.69 -8.78
N LEU A 94 3.38 -10.70 -8.26
CA LEU A 94 3.22 -10.48 -6.82
C LEU A 94 2.54 -11.67 -6.11
N TYR A 95 1.64 -12.38 -6.78
CA TYR A 95 1.06 -13.64 -6.30
C TYR A 95 2.07 -14.77 -6.06
N THR A 96 3.32 -14.62 -6.49
CA THR A 96 4.42 -15.57 -6.24
C THR A 96 5.60 -14.91 -5.52
N SER A 97 5.41 -13.68 -5.01
CA SER A 97 6.48 -12.92 -4.37
C SER A 97 6.77 -13.44 -2.97
N LYS A 98 8.06 -13.60 -2.68
CA LYS A 98 8.59 -13.96 -1.35
C LYS A 98 8.99 -12.74 -0.53
N GLU A 99 8.65 -11.53 -0.98
CA GLU A 99 8.83 -10.31 -0.17
C GLU A 99 8.00 -10.40 1.11
N GLU A 100 8.60 -10.04 2.23
CA GLU A 100 7.96 -10.12 3.55
C GLU A 100 7.18 -8.83 3.86
N LEU A 101 5.98 -9.01 4.40
CA LEU A 101 5.16 -7.95 4.94
C LEU A 101 4.77 -8.28 6.39
N LYS A 102 4.63 -7.25 7.21
CA LYS A 102 4.25 -7.41 8.61
C LYS A 102 2.78 -7.09 8.77
N LEU A 103 2.05 -7.98 9.43
CA LEU A 103 0.64 -7.83 9.76
C LEU A 103 0.50 -7.67 11.26
N LEU A 104 -0.32 -6.74 11.73
CA LEU A 104 -0.65 -6.61 13.15
C LEU A 104 -2.02 -7.24 13.43
N TYR A 105 -2.07 -8.27 14.27
CA TYR A 105 -3.32 -8.85 14.78
C TYR A 105 -3.51 -8.48 16.25
N GLY A 106 -4.59 -7.76 16.57
CA GLY A 106 -4.84 -7.30 17.93
C GLY A 106 -3.88 -6.18 18.37
N CYS A 107 -3.66 -6.04 19.68
CA CYS A 107 -2.90 -4.90 20.22
C CYS A 107 -1.38 -5.03 20.05
N ASP A 108 -0.80 -6.23 20.11
CA ASP A 108 0.67 -6.39 20.27
C ASP A 108 1.30 -7.53 19.45
N ASN A 109 0.55 -8.28 18.63
CA ASN A 109 1.09 -9.44 17.90
C ASN A 109 1.35 -9.14 16.42
N PHE A 110 2.62 -9.00 16.06
CA PHE A 110 3.05 -8.92 14.66
C PHE A 110 3.27 -10.32 14.07
N TYR A 111 2.74 -10.53 12.88
CA TYR A 111 2.95 -11.72 12.06
C TYR A 111 3.68 -11.30 10.79
N SER A 112 4.85 -11.90 10.54
CA SER A 112 5.50 -11.77 9.23
C SER A 112 4.93 -12.83 8.31
N VAL A 113 4.49 -12.42 7.13
CA VAL A 113 4.06 -13.32 6.05
C VAL A 113 4.68 -12.83 4.74
N THR A 114 4.78 -13.70 3.75
CA THR A 114 5.16 -13.29 2.39
C THR A 114 3.97 -12.67 1.66
N LEU A 115 4.22 -11.87 0.62
CA LEU A 115 3.16 -11.40 -0.29
C LEU A 115 2.39 -12.56 -0.93
N GLU A 116 3.07 -13.62 -1.33
CA GLU A 116 2.43 -14.84 -1.81
C GLU A 116 1.46 -15.41 -0.76
N GLU A 117 1.87 -15.53 0.50
CA GLU A 117 0.99 -16.04 1.56
C GLU A 117 -0.18 -15.10 1.84
N TYR A 118 0.04 -13.78 1.83
CA TYR A 118 -1.01 -12.78 2.03
C TYR A 118 -2.02 -12.77 0.89
N LEU A 119 -1.56 -12.82 -0.36
CA LEU A 119 -2.41 -12.77 -1.55
C LEU A 119 -3.09 -14.11 -1.83
N ASN A 120 -2.44 -15.26 -1.62
CA ASN A 120 -3.05 -16.56 -1.95
C ASN A 120 -3.90 -17.15 -0.83
N ASN A 121 -3.66 -16.78 0.42
CA ASN A 121 -4.48 -17.30 1.51
C ASN A 121 -5.66 -16.38 1.81
N ASP A 122 -6.77 -17.02 2.12
CA ASP A 122 -7.97 -16.38 2.65
C ASP A 122 -7.83 -16.05 4.14
N HIS A 123 -6.63 -15.64 4.57
CA HIS A 123 -6.40 -15.17 5.93
C HIS A 123 -7.29 -13.94 6.17
N GLY A 124 -7.83 -13.81 7.38
CA GLY A 124 -8.75 -12.73 7.73
C GLY A 124 -8.27 -11.34 7.31
N PHE A 125 -6.96 -11.11 7.24
CA PHE A 125 -6.36 -9.86 6.78
C PHE A 125 -6.66 -9.47 5.33
N ARG A 126 -6.57 -10.40 4.37
CA ARG A 126 -6.89 -10.08 2.97
C ARG A 126 -8.38 -9.81 2.82
N ASN A 127 -9.22 -10.58 3.52
CA ASN A 127 -10.65 -10.36 3.54
C ASN A 127 -11.03 -9.01 4.19
N THR A 128 -10.39 -8.63 5.30
CA THR A 128 -10.57 -7.29 5.88
C THR A 128 -10.15 -6.19 4.92
N ALA A 129 -9.03 -6.37 4.19
CA ALA A 129 -8.61 -5.41 3.17
C ALA A 129 -9.67 -5.29 2.06
N LYS A 130 -10.13 -6.43 1.52
CA LYS A 130 -11.13 -6.46 0.46
C LYS A 130 -12.45 -5.84 0.91
N GLU A 131 -12.96 -6.19 2.09
CA GLU A 131 -14.18 -5.61 2.65
C GLU A 131 -14.06 -4.09 2.80
N ARG A 132 -12.95 -3.60 3.39
CA ARG A 132 -12.69 -2.17 3.53
C ARG A 132 -12.72 -1.45 2.18
N TYR A 133 -11.94 -1.93 1.22
CA TYR A 133 -11.79 -1.23 -0.05
C TYR A 133 -13.02 -1.38 -0.94
N THR A 134 -13.76 -2.49 -0.88
CA THR A 134 -15.07 -2.57 -1.53
C THR A 134 -16.02 -1.50 -0.98
N ASN A 135 -16.09 -1.31 0.34
CA ASN A 135 -16.95 -0.26 0.93
C ASN A 135 -16.52 1.15 0.49
N LEU A 136 -15.22 1.46 0.50
CA LEU A 136 -14.71 2.75 0.04
C LEU A 136 -14.99 2.97 -1.46
N ILE A 137 -14.75 1.95 -2.29
CA ILE A 137 -15.00 2.05 -3.72
C ILE A 137 -16.52 2.23 -3.98
N ASP A 138 -17.38 1.49 -3.30
CA ASP A 138 -18.83 1.66 -3.38
C ASP A 138 -19.23 3.10 -3.01
N GLU A 139 -18.70 3.63 -1.91
CA GLU A 139 -18.96 5.00 -1.43
C GLU A 139 -18.56 6.05 -2.46
N PHE A 140 -17.32 6.01 -2.96
CA PHE A 140 -16.76 7.09 -3.77
C PHE A 140 -16.99 6.93 -5.28
N TYR A 141 -17.11 5.71 -5.82
CA TYR A 141 -17.21 5.49 -7.27
C TYR A 141 -18.62 5.22 -7.77
N LEU A 142 -19.52 4.70 -6.93
CA LEU A 142 -20.84 4.24 -7.38
C LEU A 142 -22.01 5.10 -6.88
N ASN A 143 -21.82 5.93 -5.86
CA ASN A 143 -22.90 6.73 -5.26
C ASN A 143 -22.97 8.20 -5.76
N GLU A 144 -22.45 8.49 -6.95
CA GLU A 144 -22.57 9.81 -7.63
C GLU A 144 -23.74 9.88 -8.62
#